data_AF-A0A179G4Z2-F1
#
_entry.id   AF-A0A179G4Z2-F1
#
_cell.length_a   1.000
_cell.length_b   1.000
_cell.length_c   1.000
_cell.angle_alpha   90.00
_cell.angle_beta   90.00
_cell.angle_gamma   90.00
#
_symmetry.space_group_name_H-M   'P 1'
#
loop_
_entity.id
_entity.type
_entity.pdbx_description
1 polymer ?
#
loop_
_entity_poly.entity_id
_entity_poly.type
_entity_poly.pdbx_seq_one_letter_code
_entity_poly.pdbx_strand_id
1 'polypeptide(L)'
;MPISRRLGTEIITVVVGIGPATEFGVHKRLLYSESEYFKQLLFSRQKAWKSQSVELKEAHPEIFQIYVYWLYRRTLPVRHTAGLIEETTSEDKGDGYAYSATQADVSDPTAHEIEYLRLAKAYALGVIVQDTAFKDAVIDAIFMKAYKPAPGEELWYPSGSVISYIYEHTSKTSEIRCLLADIYVRYADAEALEDDVCDDADLYPREFLLDLAKALLRWKAARSESDDDDGDVPADTCKYHGHAFGQENCYKTRFAMPYSV
;
A
#
# COMPACT_ATOMS: atom_id res chain seq x y z
N MET A 1 5.96 22.45 20.53
CA MET A 1 7.42 22.29 20.25
C MET A 1 7.73 22.77 18.83
N PRO A 2 8.90 23.36 18.55
CA PRO A 2 9.28 23.78 17.20
C PRO A 2 9.41 22.60 16.24
N ILE A 3 8.98 22.77 14.97
CA ILE A 3 9.06 21.74 13.92
C ILE A 3 10.49 21.26 13.71
N SER A 4 11.47 22.16 13.77
CA SER A 4 12.90 21.85 13.65
C SER A 4 13.40 20.87 14.72
N ARG A 5 12.81 20.88 15.93
CA ARG A 5 13.14 19.92 17.00
C ARG A 5 12.56 18.53 16.72
N ARG A 6 11.45 18.44 15.97
CA ARG A 6 10.77 17.20 15.62
C ARG A 6 11.32 16.56 14.34
N LEU A 7 11.55 17.35 13.29
CA LEU A 7 11.93 16.88 11.94
C LEU A 7 13.43 17.05 11.64
N GLY A 8 14.16 17.83 12.44
CA GLY A 8 15.51 18.29 12.09
C GLY A 8 15.49 19.45 11.09
N THR A 9 16.67 19.87 10.64
CA THR A 9 16.85 20.99 9.70
C THR A 9 17.44 20.57 8.35
N GLU A 10 17.97 19.36 8.26
CA GLU A 10 18.56 18.83 7.02
C GLU A 10 17.48 18.27 6.10
N ILE A 11 17.45 18.77 4.86
CA ILE A 11 16.61 18.26 3.78
C ILE A 11 17.49 17.54 2.76
N ILE A 12 17.01 16.41 2.27
CA ILE A 12 17.64 15.59 1.23
C ILE A 12 16.74 15.64 0.00
N THR A 13 17.35 15.75 -1.18
CA THR A 13 16.66 15.64 -2.45
C THR A 13 16.60 14.17 -2.85
N VAL A 14 15.41 13.62 -3.04
CA VAL A 14 15.20 12.28 -3.60
C VAL A 14 14.69 12.45 -5.03
N VAL A 15 15.47 11.97 -5.99
CA VAL A 15 15.16 11.96 -7.42
C VAL A 15 14.48 10.64 -7.76
N VAL A 16 13.24 10.68 -8.21
CA VAL A 16 12.39 9.49 -8.41
C VAL A 16 11.91 9.45 -9.85
N GLY A 17 11.94 8.29 -10.50
CA GLY A 17 11.19 8.13 -11.75
C GLY A 17 11.63 6.99 -12.66
N ILE A 18 10.66 6.14 -12.99
CA ILE A 18 10.60 5.39 -14.25
C ILE A 18 10.03 6.35 -15.30
N GLY A 19 10.89 7.07 -16.03
CA GLY A 19 10.48 8.13 -16.98
C GLY A 19 11.05 9.50 -16.60
N PRO A 20 10.29 10.63 -16.72
CA PRO A 20 10.79 11.93 -16.31
C PRO A 20 11.01 11.95 -14.79
N ALA A 21 12.25 12.19 -14.38
CA ALA A 21 12.62 12.21 -12.98
C ALA A 21 12.00 13.41 -12.27
N THR A 22 11.42 13.18 -11.10
CA THR A 22 10.86 14.21 -10.21
C THR A 22 11.70 14.31 -8.93
N GLU A 23 11.96 15.53 -8.47
CA GLU A 23 12.73 15.78 -7.26
C GLU A 23 11.81 16.02 -6.06
N PHE A 24 12.10 15.35 -4.95
CA PHE A 24 11.37 15.48 -3.68
C PHE A 24 12.32 15.94 -2.57
N GLY A 25 12.03 17.08 -1.95
CA GLY A 25 12.72 17.54 -0.75
C GLY A 25 12.12 16.91 0.51
N VAL A 26 12.86 16.03 1.19
CA VAL A 26 12.37 15.33 2.40
C VAL A 26 13.33 15.54 3.58
N HIS A 27 12.79 15.77 4.78
CA HIS A 27 13.60 15.87 6.00
C HIS A 27 14.38 14.58 6.23
N LYS A 28 15.71 14.69 6.30
CA LYS A 28 16.65 13.57 6.49
C LYS A 28 16.26 12.67 7.65
N ARG A 29 15.82 13.27 8.76
CA ARG A 29 15.45 12.54 9.98
C ARG A 29 14.31 11.55 9.73
N LEU A 30 13.31 11.93 8.92
CA LEU A 30 12.17 11.07 8.61
C LEU A 30 12.59 9.86 7.77
N LEU A 31 13.39 10.09 6.72
CA LEU A 31 13.93 9.00 5.91
C LEU A 31 14.80 8.06 6.74
N TYR A 32 15.68 8.62 7.57
CA TYR A 32 16.63 7.85 8.38
C TYR A 32 15.96 7.05 9.51
N SER A 33 14.88 7.56 10.11
CA SER A 33 14.23 6.87 11.23
C SER A 33 13.29 5.75 10.81
N GLU A 34 12.67 5.87 9.63
CA GLU A 34 11.60 4.95 9.20
C GLU A 34 12.05 3.92 8.19
N SER A 35 13.02 4.26 7.34
CA SER A 35 13.47 3.40 6.25
C SER A 35 14.87 2.89 6.51
N GLU A 36 14.99 1.57 6.64
CA GLU A 36 16.30 0.92 6.80
C GLU A 36 17.15 1.08 5.53
N TYR A 37 16.52 1.11 4.35
CA TYR A 37 17.19 1.45 3.09
C TYR A 37 17.86 2.84 3.15
N PHE A 38 17.09 3.89 3.48
CA PHE A 38 17.63 5.25 3.54
C PHE A 38 18.62 5.40 4.68
N LYS A 39 18.42 4.74 5.81
CA LYS A 39 19.37 4.73 6.93
C LYS A 39 20.74 4.20 6.50
N GLN A 40 20.77 3.03 5.84
CA GLN A 40 22.01 2.43 5.33
C GLN A 40 22.65 3.29 4.24
N LEU A 41 21.85 3.76 3.28
CA LEU A 41 22.30 4.60 2.19
C LEU A 41 22.92 5.91 2.70
N LEU A 42 22.26 6.59 3.63
CA LEU A 42 22.74 7.85 4.17
C LEU A 42 23.94 7.66 5.09
N PHE A 43 23.99 6.57 5.85
CA PHE A 43 25.15 6.23 6.65
C PHE A 43 26.40 6.00 5.78
N SER A 44 26.27 5.24 4.69
CA SER A 44 27.39 5.00 3.75
C SER A 44 27.88 6.29 3.06
N ARG A 45 26.98 7.22 2.77
CA ARG A 45 27.28 8.47 2.06
C ARG A 45 27.83 9.60 2.94
N GLN A 46 27.82 9.45 4.28
CA GLN A 46 28.39 10.47 5.18
C GLN A 46 29.86 10.82 4.88
N LYS A 47 30.61 9.95 4.18
CA LYS A 47 31.99 10.21 3.76
C LYS A 47 32.14 11.04 2.47
N ALA A 48 31.07 11.27 1.69
CA ALA A 48 31.10 11.98 0.42
C ALA A 48 30.34 13.32 0.52
N TRP A 49 31.08 14.42 0.72
CA TRP A 49 30.56 15.74 1.11
C TRP A 49 29.75 16.51 0.03
N LYS A 50 29.65 16.02 -1.21
CA LYS A 50 29.11 16.82 -2.33
C LYS A 50 27.86 16.18 -2.92
N SER A 51 26.72 16.86 -2.73
CA SER A 51 25.37 16.59 -3.26
C SER A 51 24.65 15.37 -2.66
N GLN A 52 23.75 15.62 -1.71
CA GLN A 52 22.85 14.64 -1.09
C GLN A 52 21.62 14.35 -1.97
N SER A 53 21.78 14.14 -3.28
CA SER A 53 20.68 13.60 -4.09
C SER A 53 20.70 12.07 -4.03
N VAL A 54 19.57 11.47 -3.67
CA VAL A 54 19.37 10.00 -3.72
C VAL A 54 18.49 9.68 -4.92
N GLU A 55 18.85 8.67 -5.71
CA GLU A 55 18.07 8.27 -6.88
C GLU A 55 17.27 6.98 -6.57
N LEU A 56 15.97 6.99 -6.88
CA LEU A 56 15.07 5.84 -6.88
C LEU A 56 14.48 5.67 -8.30
N LYS A 57 15.27 5.05 -9.18
CA LYS A 57 14.94 4.92 -10.62
C LYS A 57 13.77 4.00 -10.91
N GLU A 58 13.52 3.05 -10.03
CA GLU A 58 12.48 2.01 -10.19
C GLU A 58 11.16 2.40 -9.51
N ALA A 59 11.08 3.59 -8.91
CA ALA A 59 9.87 4.06 -8.24
C ALA A 59 9.10 5.07 -9.12
N HIS A 60 7.77 4.99 -9.07
CA HIS A 60 6.90 5.99 -9.68
C HIS A 60 6.82 7.25 -8.79
N PRO A 61 6.96 8.47 -9.34
CA PRO A 61 6.88 9.71 -8.56
C PRO A 61 5.60 9.85 -7.76
N GLU A 62 4.45 9.48 -8.34
CA GLU A 62 3.14 9.49 -7.68
C GLU A 62 3.11 8.61 -6.42
N ILE A 63 3.72 7.43 -6.49
CA ILE A 63 3.76 6.46 -5.38
C ILE A 63 4.75 6.93 -4.31
N PHE A 64 5.85 7.56 -4.73
CA PHE A 64 6.76 8.20 -3.78
C PHE A 64 6.10 9.39 -3.08
N GLN A 65 5.23 10.15 -3.74
CA GLN A 65 4.45 11.21 -3.11
C GLN A 65 3.53 10.66 -2.00
N ILE A 66 2.93 9.48 -2.17
CA ILE A 66 2.18 8.78 -1.13
C ILE A 66 3.08 8.46 0.06
N TYR A 67 4.29 7.94 -0.19
CA TYR A 67 5.26 7.65 0.86
C TYR A 67 5.74 8.91 1.60
N VAL A 68 5.97 10.02 0.88
CA VAL A 68 6.27 11.31 1.51
C VAL A 68 5.11 11.74 2.40
N TYR A 69 3.86 11.64 1.93
CA TYR A 69 2.70 11.97 2.77
C TYR A 69 2.66 11.11 4.04
N TRP A 70 2.89 9.80 3.92
CA TRP A 70 3.01 8.87 5.04
C TRP A 70 4.08 9.32 6.04
N LEU A 71 5.30 9.64 5.59
CA LEU A 71 6.40 10.05 6.48
C LEU A 71 6.04 11.26 7.35
N TYR A 72 5.27 12.21 6.81
CA TYR A 72 4.89 13.42 7.54
C TYR A 72 3.59 13.30 8.33
N ARG A 73 2.59 12.57 7.81
CA ARG A 73 1.22 12.55 8.35
C ARG A 73 0.86 11.25 9.08
N ARG A 74 1.57 10.15 8.83
CA ARG A 74 1.28 8.81 9.35
C ARG A 74 -0.11 8.29 8.98
N THR A 75 -0.59 8.74 7.83
CA THR A 75 -1.84 8.35 7.19
C THR A 75 -1.57 8.18 5.71
N LEU A 76 -2.27 7.27 5.03
CA LEU A 76 -2.20 7.14 3.59
C LEU A 76 -3.25 8.07 2.95
N PRO A 77 -2.89 8.87 1.93
CA PRO A 77 -3.85 9.68 1.17
C PRO A 77 -4.57 8.80 0.13
N VAL A 78 -5.07 7.66 0.60
CA VAL A 78 -5.93 6.75 -0.15
C VAL A 78 -7.33 7.28 0.07
N ARG A 79 -8.19 7.28 -0.95
CA ARG A 79 -9.50 7.92 -0.83
C ARG A 79 -10.26 7.21 0.28
N HIS A 80 -10.40 7.86 1.43
CA HIS A 80 -11.62 7.68 2.21
C HIS A 80 -12.67 8.44 1.42
N THR A 81 -13.68 7.73 0.89
CA THR A 81 -14.79 8.33 0.13
C THR A 81 -15.58 9.39 0.93
N ALA A 82 -15.25 9.60 2.20
CA ALA A 82 -15.74 10.68 3.05
C ALA A 82 -14.80 11.90 3.10
N GLY A 83 -14.66 12.61 1.99
CA GLY A 83 -14.33 14.04 1.99
C GLY A 83 -12.84 14.43 1.94
N LEU A 84 -12.49 15.18 0.89
CA LEU A 84 -11.76 16.46 0.88
C LEU A 84 -11.02 16.62 -0.46
N ILE A 85 -11.48 17.55 -1.28
CA ILE A 85 -10.67 18.20 -2.32
C ILE A 85 -10.44 19.61 -1.79
N GLU A 86 -9.21 19.94 -1.39
CA GLU A 86 -8.75 21.32 -1.45
C GLU A 86 -8.19 21.56 -2.85
N GLU A 87 -8.76 22.53 -3.53
CA GLU A 87 -8.42 22.96 -4.88
C GLU A 87 -7.01 23.54 -4.92
N THR A 88 -6.16 23.03 -5.81
CA THR A 88 -5.05 23.82 -6.36
C THR A 88 -5.08 23.73 -7.87
N THR A 89 -5.58 24.79 -8.48
CA THR A 89 -5.53 25.07 -9.91
C THR A 89 -4.10 25.41 -10.34
N SER A 90 -3.55 24.71 -11.32
CA SER A 90 -2.57 25.28 -12.24
C SER A 90 -2.54 24.49 -13.55
N GLU A 91 -2.74 25.21 -14.64
CA GLU A 91 -2.72 24.75 -16.03
C GLU A 91 -1.27 24.45 -16.47
N ASP A 92 -1.01 23.27 -17.03
CA ASP A 92 -0.03 23.13 -18.11
C ASP A 92 -0.28 21.89 -18.98
N LYS A 93 -0.01 22.02 -20.28
CA LYS A 93 -0.29 21.04 -21.35
C LYS A 93 0.93 20.14 -21.58
N GLY A 94 0.72 18.81 -21.64
CA GLY A 94 1.76 17.88 -22.09
C GLY A 94 1.35 16.40 -22.07
N ASP A 95 0.94 15.91 -23.24
CA ASP A 95 0.97 14.55 -23.80
C ASP A 95 1.26 13.32 -22.91
N GLY A 96 0.27 12.42 -22.82
CA GLY A 96 0.43 11.00 -22.47
C GLY A 96 -0.17 10.59 -21.12
N TYR A 97 -1.48 10.26 -21.11
CA TYR A 97 -2.27 9.79 -19.95
C TYR A 97 -2.32 10.74 -18.74
N ALA A 98 -2.80 11.97 -18.98
CA ALA A 98 -3.28 12.83 -17.90
C ALA A 98 -4.72 12.43 -17.54
N TYR A 99 -4.90 11.70 -16.43
CA TYR A 99 -6.22 11.57 -15.81
C TYR A 99 -6.55 12.90 -15.14
N SER A 100 -7.29 13.76 -15.84
CA SER A 100 -7.84 14.97 -15.25
C SER A 100 -8.81 14.55 -14.16
N ALA A 101 -8.58 14.99 -12.93
CA ALA A 101 -9.50 14.82 -11.81
C ALA A 101 -10.75 15.69 -12.01
N THR A 102 -11.53 15.41 -13.05
CA THR A 102 -12.94 15.76 -13.13
C THR A 102 -13.68 14.78 -12.23
N GLN A 103 -14.55 15.28 -11.34
CA GLN A 103 -15.34 14.53 -10.36
C GLN A 103 -15.63 13.09 -10.82
N ALA A 104 -14.83 12.14 -10.33
CA ALA A 104 -15.00 10.74 -10.66
C ALA A 104 -16.28 10.27 -9.96
N ASP A 105 -17.21 9.72 -10.73
CA ASP A 105 -18.31 8.94 -10.16
C ASP A 105 -17.70 7.83 -9.29
N VAL A 106 -18.08 7.80 -8.02
CA VAL A 106 -17.53 6.89 -7.01
C VAL A 106 -17.83 5.43 -7.39
N SER A 107 -18.78 5.21 -8.30
CA SER A 107 -19.21 3.90 -8.80
C SER A 107 -18.46 3.45 -10.06
N ASP A 108 -17.48 4.22 -10.57
CA ASP A 108 -16.70 3.85 -11.76
C ASP A 108 -15.76 2.65 -11.44
N PRO A 109 -15.94 1.48 -12.09
CA PRO A 109 -15.06 0.32 -11.92
C PRO A 109 -13.58 0.66 -12.10
N THR A 110 -13.29 1.63 -12.97
CA THR A 110 -11.93 2.11 -13.24
C THR A 110 -11.30 2.79 -12.02
N ALA A 111 -12.10 3.48 -11.20
CA ALA A 111 -11.60 4.17 -10.01
C ALA A 111 -11.16 3.20 -8.91
N HIS A 112 -11.89 2.09 -8.72
CA HIS A 112 -11.53 1.04 -7.77
C HIS A 112 -10.25 0.32 -8.17
N GLU A 113 -10.11 -0.01 -9.46
CA GLU A 113 -8.90 -0.64 -10.01
C GLU A 113 -7.68 0.26 -9.84
N ILE A 114 -7.78 1.55 -10.21
CA ILE A 114 -6.70 2.53 -10.05
C ILE A 114 -6.25 2.62 -8.59
N GLU A 115 -7.19 2.59 -7.65
CA GLU A 115 -6.87 2.68 -6.24
C GLU A 115 -6.16 1.43 -5.71
N TYR A 116 -6.63 0.23 -6.08
CA TYR A 116 -5.95 -1.01 -5.71
C TYR A 116 -4.54 -1.10 -6.32
N LEU A 117 -4.36 -0.68 -7.57
CA LEU A 117 -3.04 -0.60 -8.20
C LEU A 117 -2.12 0.41 -7.49
N ARG A 118 -2.63 1.56 -7.07
CA ARG A 118 -1.86 2.53 -6.27
C ARG A 118 -1.42 1.93 -4.94
N LEU A 119 -2.30 1.23 -4.24
CA LEU A 119 -1.97 0.53 -2.99
C LEU A 119 -0.93 -0.57 -3.22
N ALA A 120 -1.08 -1.37 -4.28
CA ALA A 120 -0.12 -2.42 -4.61
C ALA A 120 1.28 -1.86 -4.92
N LYS A 121 1.35 -0.79 -5.72
CA LYS A 121 2.60 -0.06 -5.97
C LYS A 121 3.18 0.56 -4.72
N ALA A 122 2.35 1.08 -3.81
CA ALA A 122 2.79 1.60 -2.53
C ALA A 122 3.41 0.49 -1.65
N TYR A 123 2.81 -0.70 -1.61
CA TYR A 123 3.39 -1.83 -0.90
C TYR A 123 4.76 -2.22 -1.49
N ALA A 124 4.86 -2.32 -2.83
CA ALA A 124 6.11 -2.60 -3.53
C ALA A 124 7.18 -1.54 -3.22
N LEU A 125 6.82 -0.26 -3.20
CA LEU A 125 7.72 0.81 -2.74
C LEU A 125 8.16 0.58 -1.30
N GLY A 126 7.25 0.19 -0.40
CA GLY A 126 7.54 -0.17 0.99
C GLY A 126 8.56 -1.31 1.12
N VAL A 127 8.55 -2.28 0.21
CA VAL A 127 9.59 -3.33 0.10
C VAL A 127 10.93 -2.71 -0.29
N ILE A 128 10.97 -1.84 -1.32
CA ILE A 128 12.19 -1.17 -1.80
C ILE A 128 12.82 -0.32 -0.70
N VAL A 129 12.02 0.54 -0.05
CA VAL A 129 12.51 1.43 1.01
C VAL A 129 12.62 0.75 2.37
N GLN A 130 12.22 -0.51 2.49
CA GLN A 130 12.30 -1.30 3.72
C GLN A 130 11.62 -0.62 4.93
N ASP A 131 10.45 0.02 4.72
CA ASP A 131 9.64 0.60 5.79
C ASP A 131 8.48 -0.36 6.12
N THR A 132 8.62 -1.11 7.22
CA THR A 132 7.62 -2.08 7.66
C THR A 132 6.31 -1.40 8.08
N ALA A 133 6.38 -0.26 8.75
CA ALA A 133 5.19 0.44 9.20
C ALA A 133 4.38 1.00 8.02
N PHE A 134 5.05 1.43 6.96
CA PHE A 134 4.39 1.83 5.72
C PHE A 134 3.70 0.64 5.04
N LYS A 135 4.38 -0.51 4.94
CA LYS A 135 3.79 -1.74 4.37
C LYS A 135 2.54 -2.17 5.16
N ASP A 136 2.61 -2.17 6.49
CA ASP A 136 1.49 -2.52 7.37
C ASP A 136 0.32 -1.55 7.17
N ALA A 137 0.59 -0.25 7.04
CA ALA A 137 -0.45 0.74 6.75
C ALA A 137 -1.12 0.53 5.38
N VAL A 138 -0.37 0.05 4.38
CA VAL A 138 -0.92 -0.29 3.06
C VAL A 138 -1.79 -1.55 3.14
N ILE A 139 -1.36 -2.56 3.90
CA ILE A 139 -2.18 -3.75 4.20
C ILE A 139 -3.51 -3.35 4.82
N ASP A 140 -3.49 -2.42 5.78
CA ASP A 140 -4.70 -1.90 6.42
C ASP A 140 -5.62 -1.18 5.43
N ALA A 141 -5.05 -0.36 4.55
CA ALA A 141 -5.85 0.32 3.52
C ALA A 141 -6.52 -0.67 2.57
N ILE A 142 -5.81 -1.71 2.12
CA ILE A 142 -6.39 -2.76 1.27
C ILE A 142 -7.49 -3.53 2.02
N PHE A 143 -7.23 -3.91 3.28
CA PHE A 143 -8.20 -4.62 4.10
C PHE A 143 -9.46 -3.78 4.33
N MET A 144 -9.32 -2.53 4.73
CA MET A 144 -10.46 -1.64 4.97
C MET A 144 -11.30 -1.46 3.70
N LYS A 145 -10.65 -1.28 2.54
CA LYS A 145 -11.35 -1.17 1.25
C LYS A 145 -12.12 -2.44 0.88
N ALA A 146 -11.52 -3.61 1.07
CA ALA A 146 -12.14 -4.89 0.70
C ALA A 146 -13.21 -5.39 1.68
N TYR A 147 -13.06 -5.13 2.98
CA TYR A 147 -13.92 -5.71 4.02
C TYR A 147 -14.91 -4.72 4.66
N LYS A 148 -14.69 -3.41 4.49
CA LYS A 148 -15.51 -2.37 5.12
C LYS A 148 -15.86 -1.28 4.10
N PRO A 149 -16.53 -1.61 2.97
CA PRO A 149 -17.03 -0.61 2.04
C PRO A 149 -18.01 0.33 2.75
N ALA A 150 -18.11 1.57 2.27
CA ALA A 150 -19.04 2.53 2.87
C ALA A 150 -20.50 2.06 2.64
N PRO A 151 -21.45 2.43 3.51
CA PRO A 151 -22.85 2.06 3.31
C PRO A 151 -23.36 2.50 1.93
N GLY A 152 -23.82 1.54 1.12
CA GLY A 152 -24.33 1.79 -0.23
C GLY A 152 -23.29 1.68 -1.34
N GLU A 153 -22.01 1.45 -1.02
CA GLU A 153 -20.99 1.10 -2.02
C GLU A 153 -21.02 -0.40 -2.32
N GLU A 154 -20.77 -0.75 -3.59
CA GLU A 154 -20.59 -2.13 -4.04
C GLU A 154 -19.29 -2.72 -3.46
N LEU A 155 -19.26 -4.04 -3.31
CA LEU A 155 -18.07 -4.73 -2.82
C LEU A 155 -17.06 -4.89 -3.95
N TRP A 156 -15.87 -4.29 -3.79
CA TRP A 156 -14.76 -4.42 -4.73
C TRP A 156 -13.60 -5.13 -4.06
N TYR A 157 -12.90 -5.98 -4.81
CA TYR A 157 -11.66 -6.62 -4.37
C TYR A 157 -10.56 -6.45 -5.44
N PRO A 158 -9.27 -6.64 -5.08
CA PRO A 158 -8.16 -6.49 -6.03
C PRO A 158 -8.33 -7.41 -7.23
N SER A 159 -8.21 -6.88 -8.46
CA SER A 159 -8.26 -7.66 -9.69
C SER A 159 -7.03 -8.57 -9.88
N GLY A 160 -7.10 -9.49 -10.85
CA GLY A 160 -5.95 -10.30 -11.25
C GLY A 160 -4.70 -9.48 -11.63
N SER A 161 -4.86 -8.29 -12.21
CA SER A 161 -3.75 -7.37 -12.50
C SER A 161 -3.03 -6.91 -11.23
N VAL A 162 -3.80 -6.58 -10.18
CA VAL A 162 -3.25 -6.18 -8.88
C VAL A 162 -2.58 -7.37 -8.18
N ILE A 163 -3.18 -8.55 -8.26
CA ILE A 163 -2.58 -9.80 -7.75
C ILE A 163 -1.23 -10.05 -8.42
N SER A 164 -1.19 -10.02 -9.75
CA SER A 164 0.02 -10.25 -10.54
C SER A 164 1.14 -9.30 -10.12
N TYR A 165 0.83 -8.00 -10.05
CA TYR A 165 1.79 -6.98 -9.64
C TYR A 165 2.38 -7.23 -8.24
N ILE A 166 1.55 -7.55 -7.24
CA ILE A 166 2.03 -7.84 -5.88
C ILE A 166 2.93 -9.08 -5.86
N TYR A 167 2.56 -10.13 -6.58
CA TYR A 167 3.33 -11.38 -6.59
C TYR A 167 4.67 -11.26 -7.34
N GLU A 168 4.76 -10.36 -8.32
CA GLU A 168 6.02 -10.02 -8.99
C GLU A 168 6.97 -9.22 -8.09
N HIS A 169 6.44 -8.30 -7.27
CA HIS A 169 7.24 -7.32 -6.52
C HIS A 169 7.45 -7.68 -5.03
N THR A 170 7.07 -8.88 -4.59
CA THR A 170 7.21 -9.31 -3.19
C THR A 170 7.84 -10.68 -3.06
N SER A 171 8.30 -11.05 -1.86
CA SER A 171 8.80 -12.40 -1.60
C SER A 171 7.66 -13.39 -1.31
N LYS A 172 7.94 -14.71 -1.42
CA LYS A 172 6.98 -15.78 -1.14
C LYS A 172 6.47 -15.83 0.30
N THR A 173 7.14 -15.13 1.21
CA THR A 173 6.77 -15.04 2.63
C THR A 173 6.14 -13.69 2.98
N SER A 174 5.88 -12.83 1.99
CA SER A 174 5.31 -11.50 2.21
C SER A 174 3.86 -11.61 2.66
N GLU A 175 3.54 -10.89 3.73
CA GLU A 175 2.30 -11.03 4.49
C GLU A 175 1.07 -10.52 3.72
N ILE A 176 1.25 -9.55 2.82
CA ILE A 176 0.20 -9.11 1.89
C ILE A 176 -0.34 -10.24 1.01
N ARG A 177 0.47 -11.26 0.67
CA ARG A 177 0.01 -12.40 -0.14
C ARG A 177 -1.05 -13.22 0.60
N CYS A 178 -0.93 -13.33 1.93
CA CYS A 178 -1.93 -13.98 2.77
C CYS A 178 -3.23 -13.16 2.82
N LEU A 179 -3.16 -11.83 2.91
CA LEU A 179 -4.34 -10.97 2.85
C LEU A 179 -5.09 -11.16 1.52
N LEU A 180 -4.37 -11.14 0.39
CA LEU A 180 -4.99 -11.28 -0.93
C LEU A 180 -5.68 -12.64 -1.12
N ALA A 181 -5.03 -13.73 -0.68
CA ALA A 181 -5.64 -15.06 -0.73
C ALA A 181 -6.92 -15.13 0.13
N ASP A 182 -6.88 -14.58 1.35
CA ASP A 182 -8.04 -14.57 2.25
C ASP A 182 -9.20 -13.68 1.71
N ILE A 183 -8.89 -12.57 1.02
CA ILE A 183 -9.90 -11.75 0.31
C ILE A 183 -10.61 -12.60 -0.75
N TYR A 184 -9.85 -13.34 -1.57
CA TYR A 184 -10.41 -14.16 -2.63
C TYR A 184 -11.22 -15.35 -2.10
N VAL A 185 -10.78 -16.00 -1.02
CA VAL A 185 -11.58 -17.06 -0.35
C VAL A 185 -12.98 -16.57 0.03
N ARG A 186 -13.10 -15.28 0.38
CA ARG A 186 -14.34 -14.71 0.89
C ARG A 186 -15.25 -14.14 -0.19
N TYR A 187 -14.68 -13.45 -1.17
CA TYR A 187 -15.45 -12.62 -2.10
C TYR A 187 -15.30 -13.01 -3.56
N ALA A 188 -14.28 -13.81 -3.93
CA ALA A 188 -14.10 -14.15 -5.33
C ALA A 188 -15.23 -15.06 -5.81
N ASP A 189 -15.74 -14.72 -6.97
CA ASP A 189 -16.71 -15.52 -7.69
C ASP A 189 -15.99 -16.44 -8.70
N ALA A 190 -16.50 -17.67 -8.86
CA ALA A 190 -15.86 -18.66 -9.72
C ALA A 190 -16.00 -18.32 -11.21
N GLU A 191 -17.11 -17.69 -11.60
CA GLU A 191 -17.40 -17.27 -12.98
C GLU A 191 -16.52 -16.07 -13.32
N ALA A 192 -16.41 -15.08 -12.41
CA ALA A 192 -15.50 -13.95 -12.57
C ALA A 192 -14.02 -14.37 -12.69
N LEU A 193 -13.59 -15.38 -11.91
CA LEU A 193 -12.25 -15.96 -12.03
C LEU A 193 -12.03 -16.68 -13.37
N GLU A 194 -13.05 -17.34 -13.92
CA GLU A 194 -12.97 -18.01 -15.22
C GLU A 194 -12.90 -16.98 -16.36
N ASP A 195 -13.74 -15.95 -16.32
CA ASP A 195 -13.77 -14.84 -17.29
C ASP A 195 -12.41 -14.14 -17.38
N ASP A 196 -11.83 -13.79 -16.22
CA ASP A 196 -10.49 -13.20 -16.12
C ASP A 196 -9.41 -14.04 -16.83
N VAL A 197 -9.46 -15.38 -16.67
CA VAL A 197 -8.49 -16.31 -17.27
C VAL A 197 -8.78 -16.56 -18.75
N CYS A 198 -10.03 -16.45 -19.18
CA CYS A 198 -10.40 -16.47 -20.59
C CYS A 198 -9.82 -15.27 -21.34
N ASP A 199 -9.81 -14.09 -20.71
CA ASP A 199 -9.25 -12.86 -21.27
C ASP A 199 -7.72 -12.83 -21.24
N ASP A 200 -7.10 -13.31 -20.15
CA ASP A 200 -5.65 -13.46 -20.03
C ASP A 200 -5.26 -14.70 -19.20
N ALA A 201 -4.78 -15.73 -19.90
CA ALA A 201 -4.42 -17.01 -19.30
C ALA A 201 -3.27 -16.93 -18.28
N ASP A 202 -2.44 -15.88 -18.33
CA ASP A 202 -1.29 -15.69 -17.45
C ASP A 202 -1.57 -14.64 -16.34
N LEU A 203 -2.81 -14.13 -16.26
CA LEU A 203 -3.19 -13.06 -15.33
C LEU A 203 -2.93 -13.42 -13.87
N TYR A 204 -3.20 -14.68 -13.48
CA TYR A 204 -3.03 -15.16 -12.11
C TYR A 204 -1.72 -15.95 -11.95
N PRO A 205 -0.76 -15.45 -11.13
CA PRO A 205 0.48 -16.17 -10.88
C PRO A 205 0.23 -17.55 -10.27
N ARG A 206 1.02 -18.55 -10.68
CA ARG A 206 0.94 -19.91 -10.14
C ARG A 206 1.06 -19.94 -8.61
N GLU A 207 1.93 -19.11 -8.05
CA GLU A 207 2.10 -18.96 -6.60
C GLU A 207 0.83 -18.46 -5.92
N PHE A 208 0.08 -17.54 -6.55
CA PHE A 208 -1.19 -17.05 -6.01
C PHE A 208 -2.23 -18.16 -5.97
N LEU A 209 -2.39 -18.91 -7.06
CA LEU A 209 -3.33 -20.03 -7.12
C LEU A 209 -3.02 -21.09 -6.05
N LEU A 210 -1.73 -21.35 -5.79
CA LEU A 210 -1.31 -22.25 -4.72
C LEU A 210 -1.67 -21.70 -3.33
N ASP A 211 -1.45 -20.41 -3.08
CA ASP A 211 -1.75 -19.79 -1.79
C ASP A 211 -3.27 -19.66 -1.55
N LEU A 212 -4.05 -19.38 -2.60
CA LEU A 212 -5.51 -19.43 -2.61
C LEU A 212 -6.02 -20.85 -2.29
N ALA A 213 -5.49 -21.89 -2.94
CA ALA A 213 -5.86 -23.27 -2.67
C ALA A 213 -5.57 -23.67 -1.21
N LYS A 214 -4.42 -23.26 -0.65
CA LYS A 214 -4.12 -23.47 0.78
C LYS A 214 -5.09 -22.73 1.68
N ALA A 215 -5.45 -21.49 1.34
CA ALA A 215 -6.40 -20.69 2.12
C ALA A 215 -7.80 -21.33 2.11
N LEU A 216 -8.30 -21.77 0.96
CA LEU A 216 -9.56 -22.53 0.83
C LEU A 216 -9.56 -23.81 1.67
N LEU A 217 -8.46 -24.57 1.69
CA LEU A 217 -8.36 -25.79 2.50
C LEU A 217 -8.39 -25.49 4.00
N ARG A 218 -7.73 -24.42 4.45
CA ARG A 218 -7.79 -23.98 5.85
C ARG A 218 -9.19 -23.51 6.25
N TRP A 219 -9.82 -22.71 5.39
CA TRP A 219 -11.18 -22.24 5.58
C TRP A 219 -12.18 -23.41 5.67
N LYS A 220 -12.04 -24.41 4.79
CA LYS A 220 -12.85 -25.64 4.84
C LYS A 220 -12.65 -26.42 6.14
N ALA A 221 -11.41 -26.54 6.62
CA ALA A 221 -11.12 -27.23 7.87
C ALA A 221 -11.78 -26.52 9.08
N ALA A 222 -11.68 -25.19 9.15
CA ALA A 222 -12.28 -24.40 10.23
C ALA A 222 -13.81 -24.55 10.31
N ARG A 223 -14.50 -24.61 9.16
CA ARG A 223 -15.96 -24.82 9.11
C ARG A 223 -16.42 -26.23 9.48
N SER A 224 -15.53 -27.22 9.43
CA SER A 224 -15.87 -28.57 9.88
C SER A 224 -15.85 -28.72 11.41
N GLU A 225 -15.30 -27.72 12.11
CA GLU A 225 -15.12 -27.72 13.57
C GLU A 225 -16.09 -26.77 14.29
N SER A 226 -16.88 -25.95 13.56
CA SER A 226 -17.84 -25.01 14.13
C SER A 226 -19.06 -24.81 13.22
N ASP A 227 -20.26 -25.04 13.74
CA ASP A 227 -21.53 -24.92 12.99
C ASP A 227 -22.00 -23.46 12.84
N ASP A 228 -21.36 -22.50 13.53
CA ASP A 228 -21.83 -21.11 13.71
C ASP A 228 -20.88 -20.02 13.16
N ASP A 229 -19.83 -20.36 12.39
CA ASP A 229 -18.90 -19.35 11.84
C ASP A 229 -19.47 -18.74 10.55
N ASP A 230 -20.39 -17.78 10.72
CA ASP A 230 -20.82 -16.84 9.68
C ASP A 230 -19.70 -15.83 9.41
N GLY A 231 -18.57 -16.35 8.92
CA GLY A 231 -17.41 -15.63 8.41
C GLY A 231 -17.17 -14.28 9.06
N ASP A 232 -16.81 -14.23 10.33
CA ASP A 232 -16.59 -12.94 10.99
C ASP A 232 -15.42 -12.19 10.31
N VAL A 233 -15.62 -10.91 9.99
CA VAL A 233 -14.54 -10.05 9.46
C VAL A 233 -13.48 -9.94 10.55
N PRO A 234 -12.19 -10.21 10.28
CA PRO A 234 -11.16 -10.13 11.30
C PRO A 234 -11.22 -8.80 12.06
N ALA A 235 -11.36 -8.86 13.39
CA ALA A 235 -11.46 -7.67 14.23
C ALA A 235 -10.20 -6.79 14.15
N ASP A 236 -9.06 -7.39 13.82
CA ASP A 236 -7.78 -6.71 13.57
C ASP A 236 -7.02 -7.36 12.41
N THR A 237 -6.18 -6.55 11.78
CA THR A 237 -5.40 -6.84 10.58
C THR A 237 -3.97 -7.25 10.87
N CYS A 238 -3.52 -7.18 12.13
CA CYS A 238 -2.14 -7.53 12.51
C CYS A 238 -1.72 -8.95 12.13
N LYS A 239 -2.65 -9.88 11.87
CA LYS A 239 -2.31 -11.20 11.31
C LYS A 239 -1.64 -11.13 9.92
N TYR A 240 -1.79 -10.01 9.22
CA TYR A 240 -1.21 -9.74 7.91
C TYR A 240 -0.04 -8.76 7.96
N HIS A 241 0.38 -8.30 9.14
CA HIS A 241 1.49 -7.33 9.26
C HIS A 241 2.85 -8.03 9.35
N GLY A 242 3.91 -7.28 9.03
CA GLY A 242 5.31 -7.74 9.09
C GLY A 242 5.89 -7.90 10.50
N HIS A 243 5.05 -8.17 11.50
CA HIS A 243 5.44 -8.35 12.89
C HIS A 243 4.67 -9.51 13.53
N ALA A 244 5.23 -10.10 14.59
CA ALA A 244 4.54 -11.17 15.31
C ALA A 244 3.26 -10.65 16.00
N PHE A 245 2.24 -11.50 16.09
CA PHE A 245 0.98 -11.18 16.77
C PHE A 245 1.22 -10.78 18.23
N GLY A 246 0.61 -9.67 18.68
CA GLY A 246 0.74 -9.18 20.05
C GLY A 246 2.02 -8.40 20.38
N GLN A 247 2.88 -8.10 19.41
CA GLN A 247 4.04 -7.22 19.64
C GLN A 247 3.65 -5.73 19.56
N GLU A 248 4.21 -4.92 20.47
CA GLU A 248 3.99 -3.46 20.56
C GLU A 248 4.56 -2.66 19.36
N ASN A 249 5.23 -3.33 18.42
CA ASN A 249 5.86 -2.72 17.26
C ASN A 249 4.88 -2.44 16.09
N CYS A 250 3.60 -2.81 16.22
CA CYS A 250 2.58 -2.39 15.27
C CYS A 250 2.58 -0.86 15.12
N TYR A 251 2.52 -0.38 13.87
CA TYR A 251 2.54 1.05 13.60
C TYR A 251 1.37 1.79 14.27
N LYS A 252 0.21 1.12 14.43
CA LYS A 252 -0.97 1.65 15.14
C LYS A 252 -0.62 2.01 16.59
N THR A 253 0.18 1.19 17.26
CA THR A 253 0.64 1.44 18.63
C THR A 253 1.78 2.45 18.65
N ARG A 254 2.77 2.28 17.76
CA ARG A 254 3.96 3.15 17.67
C ARG A 254 3.61 4.62 17.39
N PHE A 255 2.54 4.85 16.64
CA PHE A 255 2.09 6.19 16.25
C PHE A 255 0.76 6.60 16.91
N ALA A 256 0.21 5.79 17.82
CA ALA A 256 -0.87 6.24 18.68
C ALA A 256 -0.36 7.46 19.46
N MET A 257 -1.04 8.60 19.29
CA MET A 257 -0.78 9.75 20.13
C MET A 257 -1.07 9.31 21.57
N PRO A 258 -0.10 9.37 22.52
CA PRO A 258 -0.47 9.25 23.91
C PRO A 258 -1.45 10.38 24.17
N TYR A 259 -2.68 10.05 24.59
CA TYR A 259 -3.67 11.03 24.99
C TYR A 259 -2.98 12.04 25.90
N SER A 260 -2.94 13.29 25.45
CA SER A 260 -2.44 14.41 26.25
C SER A 260 -3.20 14.41 27.56
N VAL A 261 -2.47 14.28 28.67
CA VAL A 261 -2.94 14.53 30.04
C VAL A 261 -3.57 15.91 30.14
#